data_AF-A0A1M4XSI2-F1
#
_entry.id   AF-A0A1M4XSI2-F1
#
_cell.length_a   1.000
_cell.length_b   1.000
_cell.length_c   1.000
_cell.angle_alpha   90.00
_cell.angle_beta   90.00
_cell.angle_gamma   90.00
#
_symmetry.space_group_name_H-M   'P 1'
#
loop_
_entity.id
_entity.type
_entity.pdbx_description
1 polymer ?
#
loop_
_entity_poly.entity_id
_entity_poly.type
_entity_poly.pdbx_seq_one_letter_code
_entity_poly.pdbx_strand_id
1 'polypeptide(L)'
;MFEPAYIRLAQAVVLQAIKDVIKPVRFSSNDRSARSIKADARKFIRKAVLEDGYERGIFELAGMDPRRVQAYLEERIRKKS
;
A
#
# COMPACT_ATOMS: atom_id res chain seq x y z
N MET A 1 20.54 6.75 -11.79
CA MET A 1 19.23 6.47 -12.40
C MET A 1 18.94 4.99 -12.13
N PHE A 2 17.81 4.65 -11.49
CA PHE A 2 17.47 3.25 -11.21
C PHE A 2 17.11 2.51 -12.49
N GLU A 3 17.40 1.21 -12.57
CA GLU A 3 16.98 0.42 -13.72
C GLU A 3 15.43 0.42 -13.83
N PRO A 4 14.88 0.46 -15.06
CA PRO A 4 13.44 0.43 -15.28
C PRO A 4 12.72 -0.77 -14.64
N ALA A 5 13.43 -1.87 -14.40
CA ALA A 5 12.90 -3.03 -13.68
C ALA A 5 12.56 -2.70 -12.21
N TYR A 6 13.43 -1.98 -11.51
CA TYR A 6 13.21 -1.62 -10.10
C TYR A 6 12.08 -0.61 -9.91
N ILE A 7 11.95 0.34 -10.83
CA ILE A 7 10.82 1.29 -10.83
C ILE A 7 9.50 0.52 -11.01
N ARG A 8 9.43 -0.40 -11.99
CA ARG A 8 8.24 -1.23 -12.20
C ARG A 8 7.92 -2.11 -11.00
N LEU A 9 8.93 -2.68 -10.35
CA LEU A 9 8.75 -3.47 -9.14
C LEU A 9 8.20 -2.63 -8.00
N ALA A 10 8.77 -1.44 -7.75
CA ALA A 10 8.29 -0.51 -6.72
C ALA A 10 6.83 -0.10 -6.96
N GLN A 11 6.48 0.22 -8.21
CA GLN A 11 5.09 0.50 -8.61
C GLN A 11 4.18 -0.68 -8.31
N ALA A 12 4.58 -1.91 -8.65
CA ALA A 12 3.80 -3.11 -8.38
C ALA A 12 3.58 -3.33 -6.88
N VAL A 13 4.61 -3.11 -6.06
CA VAL A 13 4.52 -3.22 -4.59
C VAL A 13 3.50 -2.20 -4.03
N VAL A 14 3.60 -0.93 -4.43
CA VAL A 14 2.67 0.12 -3.97
C VAL A 14 1.23 -0.17 -4.42
N LEU A 15 1.04 -0.56 -5.69
CA LEU A 15 -0.29 -0.90 -6.21
C LEU A 15 -0.90 -2.10 -5.50
N GLN A 16 -0.10 -3.12 -5.18
CA GLN A 16 -0.55 -4.29 -4.44
C GLN A 16 -0.96 -3.89 -3.01
N ALA A 17 -0.18 -3.07 -2.32
CA ALA A 17 -0.56 -2.55 -0.99
C ALA A 17 -1.88 -1.77 -1.04
N ILE A 18 -2.07 -0.88 -2.02
CA ILE A 18 -3.33 -0.14 -2.21
C ILE A 18 -4.50 -1.13 -2.41
N LYS A 19 -4.33 -2.12 -3.29
CA LYS A 19 -5.33 -3.15 -3.56
C LYS A 19 -5.69 -3.92 -2.29
N ASP A 20 -4.70 -4.29 -1.48
CA ASP A 20 -4.89 -5.05 -0.25
C ASP A 20 -5.60 -4.26 0.85
N VAL A 21 -5.44 -2.93 0.89
CA VAL A 21 -6.26 -2.09 1.78
C VAL A 21 -7.74 -2.10 1.38
N ILE A 22 -8.03 -2.07 0.07
CA ILE A 22 -9.39 -1.95 -0.47
C ILE A 22 -10.11 -3.31 -0.49
N LYS A 23 -9.43 -4.34 -0.98
CA LYS A 23 -9.94 -5.70 -1.21
C LYS A 23 -8.78 -6.70 -1.05
N PRO A 24 -8.41 -7.04 0.19
CA PRO A 24 -7.35 -8.01 0.45
C PRO A 24 -7.70 -9.37 -0.18
N VAL A 25 -6.70 -10.04 -0.73
CA VAL A 25 -6.86 -11.39 -1.30
C VAL A 25 -7.26 -12.35 -0.18
N ARG A 26 -8.29 -13.17 -0.44
CA ARG A 26 -8.74 -14.21 0.49
C ARG A 26 -8.13 -15.55 0.04
N PHE A 27 -7.20 -16.07 0.83
CA PHE A 27 -6.57 -17.37 0.57
C PHE A 27 -7.38 -18.55 1.11
N SER A 28 -8.27 -18.32 2.08
CA SER A 28 -9.20 -19.32 2.60
C SER A 28 -10.48 -18.65 3.09
N SER A 29 -11.52 -19.44 3.36
CA SER A 29 -12.78 -19.02 4.00
C SER A 29 -12.58 -18.43 5.42
N ASN A 30 -11.35 -18.46 5.95
CA ASN A 30 -11.01 -17.92 7.26
C ASN A 30 -10.62 -16.44 7.15
N ASP A 31 -11.57 -15.58 7.54
CA ASP A 31 -11.53 -14.12 7.42
C ASP A 31 -10.34 -13.42 8.13
N ARG A 32 -9.59 -14.14 8.99
CA ARG A 32 -8.41 -13.60 9.70
C ARG A 32 -7.26 -13.24 8.76
N SER A 33 -6.98 -14.05 7.74
CA SER A 33 -5.85 -13.79 6.84
C SER A 33 -6.06 -12.49 6.04
N ALA A 34 -7.31 -12.26 5.59
CA ALA A 34 -7.67 -11.03 4.89
C ALA A 34 -7.57 -9.79 5.79
N ARG A 35 -7.93 -9.92 7.08
CA ARG A 35 -7.74 -8.86 8.08
C ARG A 35 -6.27 -8.53 8.33
N SER A 36 -5.41 -9.55 8.44
CA SER A 36 -3.95 -9.35 8.60
C SER A 36 -3.36 -8.62 7.39
N ILE A 37 -3.63 -9.11 6.17
CA ILE A 37 -3.14 -8.51 4.92
C ILE A 37 -3.54 -7.04 4.83
N LYS A 38 -4.81 -6.72 5.13
CA LYS A 38 -5.30 -5.35 5.14
C LYS A 38 -4.60 -4.48 6.19
N ALA A 39 -4.35 -5.02 7.38
CA ALA A 39 -3.66 -4.31 8.46
C ALA A 39 -2.20 -4.04 8.09
N ASP A 40 -1.50 -5.03 7.53
CA ASP A 40 -0.11 -4.91 7.09
C ASP A 40 0.03 -3.90 5.95
N ALA A 41 -0.85 -3.96 4.95
CA ALA A 41 -0.87 -2.98 3.87
C ALA A 41 -1.14 -1.55 4.37
N ARG A 42 -2.05 -1.36 5.33
CA ARG A 42 -2.28 -0.06 5.98
C ARG A 42 -1.03 0.41 6.74
N LYS A 43 -0.37 -0.49 7.46
CA LYS A 43 0.85 -0.19 8.21
C LYS A 43 1.98 0.25 7.28
N PHE A 44 2.18 -0.46 6.17
CA PHE A 44 3.15 -0.12 5.13
C PHE A 44 2.95 1.32 4.61
N ILE A 45 1.72 1.67 4.22
CA ILE A 45 1.41 3.02 3.70
C ILE A 45 1.60 4.09 4.78
N ARG A 46 1.15 3.81 6.01
CA ARG A 46 1.31 4.73 7.14
C ARG A 46 2.79 4.99 7.46
N LYS A 47 3.64 3.96 7.41
CA LYS A 47 5.08 4.09 7.61
C LYS A 47 5.71 4.98 6.54
N ALA A 48 5.34 4.82 5.26
CA ALA A 48 5.80 5.70 4.18
C ALA A 48 5.42 7.19 4.37
N VAL A 49 4.39 7.49 5.17
CA VAL A 49 3.98 8.87 5.49
C VAL A 49 4.72 9.43 6.70
N LEU A 50 4.94 8.61 7.73
CA LEU A 50 5.43 9.05 9.04
C LEU A 50 6.93 8.87 9.25
N GLU A 51 7.53 7.91 8.56
CA GLU A 51 8.92 7.48 8.76
C GLU A 51 9.71 7.73 7.48
N ASP A 52 10.94 8.20 7.61
CA ASP A 52 11.91 8.27 6.51
C ASP A 52 12.64 6.92 6.35
N GLY A 53 11.85 5.88 6.08
CA GLY A 53 12.29 4.48 6.09
C GLY A 53 12.22 3.80 4.73
N TYR A 54 12.40 2.48 4.73
CA TYR A 54 12.34 1.64 3.52
C TYR A 54 11.04 1.85 2.72
N GLU A 55 9.90 1.96 3.40
CA GLU A 55 8.60 2.18 2.76
C GLU A 55 8.54 3.51 2.02
N ARG A 56 9.13 4.58 2.59
CA ARG A 56 9.24 5.88 1.94
C ARG A 56 10.05 5.79 0.65
N GLY A 57 11.19 5.11 0.69
CA GLY A 57 12.04 4.88 -0.48
C GLY A 57 11.33 4.10 -1.60
N ILE A 58 10.48 3.12 -1.28
CA ILE A 58 9.66 2.42 -2.29
C ILE A 58 8.69 3.38 -2.97
N PHE A 59 8.02 4.25 -2.21
CA PHE A 59 7.08 5.22 -2.77
C PHE A 59 7.78 6.24 -3.67
N GLU A 60 8.95 6.73 -3.25
CA GLU A 60 9.77 7.64 -4.04
C GLU A 60 10.24 7.00 -5.34
N LEU A 61 10.74 5.76 -5.27
CA LEU A 61 11.13 4.99 -6.45
C LEU A 61 9.95 4.69 -7.38
N ALA A 62 8.76 4.47 -6.82
CA ALA A 62 7.53 4.28 -7.59
C ALA A 62 6.99 5.58 -8.23
N GLY A 63 7.51 6.75 -7.83
CA GLY A 63 7.01 8.05 -8.26
C GLY A 63 5.63 8.41 -7.70
N MET A 64 5.31 7.93 -6.49
CA MET A 64 4.00 8.12 -5.86
C MET A 64 4.15 8.84 -4.52
N ASP A 65 3.27 9.82 -4.25
CA ASP A 65 3.21 10.48 -2.94
C ASP A 65 2.39 9.64 -1.94
N PRO A 66 3.01 9.13 -0.86
CA PRO A 66 2.32 8.29 0.12
C PRO A 66 1.18 9.04 0.83
N ARG A 67 1.28 10.37 1.00
CA ARG A 67 0.22 11.17 1.64
C ARG A 67 -1.03 11.25 0.78
N ARG A 68 -0.86 11.43 -0.54
CA ARG A 68 -1.99 11.38 -1.50
C ARG A 68 -2.64 10.02 -1.54
N VAL A 69 -1.84 8.94 -1.52
CA VAL A 69 -2.35 7.57 -1.47
C VAL A 69 -3.13 7.31 -0.18
N GLN A 70 -2.61 7.73 0.97
CA GLN A 70 -3.31 7.59 2.25
C GLN A 70 -4.66 8.34 2.23
N ALA A 71 -4.68 9.60 1.80
CA ALA A 71 -5.90 10.41 1.72
C ALA A 71 -6.96 9.76 0.80
N TYR A 72 -6.55 9.27 -0.37
CA TYR A 72 -7.43 8.54 -1.29
C TYR A 72 -8.05 7.30 -0.62
N LEU A 73 -7.25 6.52 0.12
CA LEU A 73 -7.73 5.32 0.79
C LEU A 73 -8.71 5.65 1.92
N GLU A 74 -8.44 6.68 2.71
CA GLU A 74 -9.33 7.14 3.78
C GLU A 74 -10.69 7.59 3.23
N GLU A 75 -10.71 8.37 2.15
CA GLU A 75 -11.94 8.76 1.47
C GLU A 75 -12.71 7.54 0.95
N ARG A 76 -11.99 6.59 0.32
CA ARG A 76 -12.61 5.38 -0.24
C ARG A 76 -13.21 4.48 0.81
N ILE A 77 -12.58 4.38 1.98
CA ILE A 77 -13.08 3.60 3.13
C ILE A 77 -14.32 4.29 3.71
N ARG A 78 -14.30 5.61 3.90
CA ARG A 78 -15.43 6.37 4.44
C ARG A 78 -16.69 6.24 3.57
N LYS A 79 -16.56 6.21 2.24
CA LYS A 79 -17.70 6.03 1.32
C LYS A 79 -18.32 4.62 1.33
N LYS A 80 -17.68 3.63 1.96
CA LYS A 80 -18.15 2.24 2.06
C LYS A 80 -18.75 1.87 3.42
N SER A 81 -18.61 2.76 4.41
CA SER A 81 -19.22 2.66 5.74
C SER A 81 -20.54 3.42 5.76
#